data_AF-M3HGE6-F1
#
_entry.id   AF-M3HGE6-F1
#
_cell.length_a   1.000
_cell.length_b   1.000
_cell.length_c   1.000
_cell.angle_alpha   90.00
_cell.angle_beta   90.00
_cell.angle_gamma   90.00
#
_symmetry.space_group_name_H-M   'P 1'
#
loop_
_entity.id
_entity.type
_entity.pdbx_description
1 polymer ?
#
loop_
_entity_poly.entity_id
_entity_poly.type
_entity_poly.pdbx_seq_one_letter_code
_entity_poly.pdbx_strand_id
1 'polypeptide(L)' 'METISYSQMISKEKPSSSPSGISLLEEVKLAKIKGYTGDSCSECGSFEMVRNGSCLKCMSCGSTTGCS' A
#
# COMPACT_ATOMS: atom_id res chain seq x y z
N MET A 1 38.78 6.64 -8.33
CA MET A 1 37.95 6.67 -7.10
C MET A 1 36.63 7.34 -7.45
N GLU A 2 35.81 6.68 -8.25
CA GLU A 2 34.47 7.18 -8.59
C GLU A 2 33.51 6.34 -7.78
N THR A 3 33.23 6.80 -6.57
CA THR A 3 32.22 6.20 -5.70
C THR A 3 30.89 6.33 -6.41
N ILE A 4 30.42 5.19 -6.91
CA ILE A 4 29.10 4.96 -7.48
C ILE A 4 28.08 5.72 -6.63
N SER A 5 27.47 6.70 -7.28
CA SER A 5 26.42 7.56 -6.80
C SER A 5 25.28 6.71 -6.25
N TYR A 6 25.21 6.63 -4.92
CA TYR A 6 24.13 6.04 -4.11
C TYR A 6 22.77 6.75 -4.31
N SER A 7 22.56 7.47 -5.42
CA SER A 7 21.50 8.48 -5.57
C SER A 7 20.38 8.19 -6.57
N GLN A 8 20.25 7.03 -7.22
CA GLN A 8 19.19 6.91 -8.26
C GLN A 8 18.29 5.67 -8.26
N MET A 9 18.24 4.86 -7.18
CA MET A 9 17.30 3.71 -7.15
C MET A 9 16.34 3.65 -5.94
N ILE A 10 16.37 4.59 -4.99
CA ILE A 10 15.46 4.62 -3.81
C ILE A 10 14.50 5.82 -3.85
N SER A 11 13.94 6.15 -5.02
CA SER A 11 13.06 7.33 -5.14
C SER A 11 11.75 7.11 -5.90
N LYS A 12 11.37 5.87 -6.26
CA LYS A 12 10.10 5.62 -6.98
C LYS A 12 9.28 4.44 -6.44
N GLU A 13 9.46 4.01 -5.20
CA GLU A 13 8.51 3.11 -4.54
C GLU A 13 7.47 3.92 -3.77
N LYS A 14 6.59 4.62 -4.49
CA LYS A 14 5.22 4.78 -3.98
C LYS A 14 4.52 3.46 -4.30
N PRO A 15 4.11 2.64 -3.31
CA PRO A 15 3.25 1.50 -3.58
C PRO A 15 1.85 2.06 -3.86
N SER A 16 1.63 2.50 -5.08
CA SER A 16 0.31 2.86 -5.58
C SER A 16 0.28 2.50 -7.04
N SER A 17 -0.42 1.40 -7.31
CA SER A 17 -0.87 0.91 -8.60
C SER A 17 0.21 0.45 -9.58
N SER A 18 0.36 -0.88 -9.66
CA SER A 18 0.76 -1.70 -10.82
C SER A 18 2.21 -2.22 -10.86
N PRO A 19 2.55 -3.32 -10.15
CA PRO A 19 3.62 -4.21 -10.57
C PRO A 19 3.05 -5.26 -11.53
N SER A 20 3.48 -5.21 -12.79
CA SER A 20 3.03 -6.05 -13.92
C SER A 20 3.41 -7.54 -13.82
N GLY A 21 3.32 -8.16 -12.64
CA GLY A 21 3.67 -9.58 -12.45
C GLY A 21 3.35 -10.18 -11.08
N ILE A 22 2.67 -9.46 -10.19
CA ILE A 22 2.26 -9.99 -8.87
C ILE A 22 0.74 -10.15 -8.92
N SER A 23 0.24 -11.33 -8.56
CA SER A 23 -1.21 -11.56 -8.60
C SER A 23 -1.92 -10.64 -7.60
N LEU A 24 -3.12 -10.16 -7.92
CA LEU A 24 -3.95 -9.36 -6.99
C LEU A 24 -4.13 -10.07 -5.63
N LEU A 25 -4.16 -11.41 -5.66
CA LEU A 25 -4.16 -12.28 -4.49
C LEU A 25 -2.89 -12.15 -3.65
N GLU A 26 -1.72 -12.02 -4.27
CA GLU A 26 -0.46 -11.77 -3.58
C GLU A 26 -0.43 -10.37 -2.97
N GLU A 27 -0.91 -9.34 -3.65
CA GLU A 27 -0.99 -7.99 -3.07
C GLU A 27 -1.88 -7.98 -1.81
N VAL A 28 -3.04 -8.64 -1.87
CA VAL A 28 -3.91 -8.80 -0.69
C VAL A 28 -3.23 -9.61 0.41
N LYS A 29 -2.50 -10.68 0.07
CA LYS A 29 -1.73 -11.47 1.04
C LYS A 29 -0.64 -10.65 1.71
N LEU A 30 0.16 -9.93 0.92
CA LEU A 30 1.19 -9.02 1.41
C LEU A 30 0.59 -7.95 2.33
N ALA A 31 -0.54 -7.37 1.95
CA ALA A 31 -1.23 -6.41 2.79
C ALA A 31 -1.63 -7.03 4.13
N LYS A 32 -2.22 -8.23 4.12
CA LYS A 32 -2.58 -8.97 5.35
C LYS A 32 -1.38 -9.32 6.22
N ILE A 33 -0.27 -9.75 5.61
CA ILE A 33 0.98 -10.06 6.32
C ILE A 33 1.56 -8.82 7.00
N LYS A 34 1.45 -7.65 6.37
CA LYS A 34 1.85 -6.36 6.95
C LYS A 34 0.94 -5.88 8.08
N GLY A 35 -0.19 -6.56 8.34
CA GLY A 35 -1.18 -6.16 9.35
C GLY A 35 -2.27 -5.23 8.82
N TYR A 36 -2.42 -5.12 7.50
CA TYR A 36 -3.59 -4.49 6.88
C TYR A 36 -4.75 -5.48 6.82
N THR A 37 -5.95 -4.94 6.63
CA THR A 37 -7.19 -5.71 6.49
C THR A 37 -7.22 -6.47 5.17
N GLY A 38 -6.52 -5.96 4.14
CA GLY A 38 -6.60 -6.46 2.77
C GLY A 38 -7.89 -6.05 2.06
N ASP A 39 -8.56 -5.01 2.57
CA ASP A 39 -9.74 -4.42 1.97
C ASP A 39 -9.34 -3.45 0.86
N SER A 40 -10.02 -3.51 -0.28
CA SER A 40 -9.75 -2.63 -1.41
C SER A 40 -10.34 -1.25 -1.16
N CYS A 41 -9.47 -0.25 -1.06
CA CYS A 41 -9.89 1.14 -0.98
C CYS A 41 -10.68 1.54 -2.23
N SER A 42 -11.91 2.02 -2.06
CA SER A 42 -12.76 2.45 -3.19
C SER A 42 -12.27 3.72 -3.89
N GLU A 43 -11.41 4.50 -3.24
CA GLU A 43 -10.87 5.76 -3.79
C GLU A 43 -9.65 5.52 -4.70
N CYS A 44 -8.73 4.65 -4.28
CA CYS A 44 -7.44 4.45 -4.97
C CYS A 44 -7.14 3.01 -5.38
N GLY A 45 -7.98 2.04 -4.99
CA GLY A 45 -7.79 0.62 -5.31
C GLY A 45 -6.71 -0.10 -4.50
N SER A 46 -6.11 0.54 -3.49
CA SER A 46 -5.08 -0.10 -2.65
C SER A 46 -5.68 -1.03 -1.59
N PHE A 47 -4.94 -2.09 -1.25
CA PHE A 47 -5.32 -3.07 -0.22
C PHE A 47 -4.73 -2.77 1.17
N GLU A 48 -3.97 -1.67 1.30
CA GLU A 48 -3.27 -1.25 2.52
C GLU A 48 -4.20 -0.51 3.49
N MET A 49 -5.39 -1.06 3.76
CA MET A 49 -6.36 -0.49 4.70
C MET A 49 -6.15 -1.01 6.13
N VAL A 50 -6.00 -0.11 7.10
CA VAL A 50 -5.83 -0.40 8.53
C VAL A 50 -7.14 -0.16 9.27
N ARG A 51 -7.50 -1.05 10.20
CA ARG A 51 -8.61 -0.82 11.12
C ARG A 51 -8.11 -0.06 12.36
N ASN A 52 -8.55 1.17 12.54
CA ASN A 52 -8.24 2.01 13.70
C ASN A 52 -9.54 2.24 14.49
N GLY A 53 -9.87 1.30 15.38
CA GLY A 53 -11.15 1.28 16.11
C GLY A 53 -12.31 0.84 15.22
N SER A 54 -13.35 1.67 15.12
CA SER A 54 -14.47 1.47 14.19
C SER A 54 -14.10 1.86 12.76
N CYS A 55 -13.14 2.77 12.61
CA CYS A 55 -12.73 3.32 11.33
C CYS A 55 -11.76 2.40 10.57
N LEU A 56 -11.87 2.39 9.25
CA LEU A 56 -10.92 1.82 8.31
C LEU A 56 -10.19 2.95 7.59
N LYS A 57 -8.86 2.97 7.65
CA LYS A 57 -8.01 4.00 7.05
C LYS A 57 -7.14 3.40 5.95
N CYS A 58 -7.20 3.93 4.74
CA CYS A 58 -6.26 3.60 3.67
C CYS A 58 -4.91 4.28 3.93
N MET A 59 -3.83 3.51 3.98
CA MET A 59 -2.48 4.06 4.14
C MET A 59 -1.89 4.61 2.84
N SER A 60 -2.37 4.19 1.67
CA SER A 60 -1.87 4.72 0.39
C SER A 60 -2.42 6.10 0.04
N CYS A 61 -3.71 6.36 0.27
CA CYS A 61 -4.35 7.65 -0.07
C CYS A 61 -4.84 8.46 1.14
N GLY A 62 -4.87 7.86 2.34
CA GLY A 62 -5.31 8.53 3.56
C GLY A 62 -6.84 8.57 3.77
N SER A 63 -7.63 7.99 2.86
CA SER A 63 -9.08 7.92 3.00
C SER A 63 -9.51 7.11 4.23
N THR A 64 -10.60 7.51 4.87
CA THR A 64 -11.13 6.83 6.05
C THR A 64 -12.61 6.55 5.89
N THR A 65 -13.02 5.31 6.18
CA THR A 65 -14.41 4.84 6.05
C THR A 65 -14.87 4.23 7.38
N GLY A 66 -16.16 4.34 7.70
CA GLY A 66 -16.74 3.64 8.85
C GLY A 66 -16.53 4.30 10.23
N CYS A 67 -16.33 5.61 10.27
CA CYS A 67 -16.35 6.36 11.54
C CYS A 67 -17.80 6.81 11.83
N SER A 68 -18.45 6.19 12.82
CA SER A 68 -19.69 6.67 13.47
C SER A 68 -19.41 7.00 14.92
#